data_AF-A0A9E1VD82-F1
#
_entry.id   AF-A0A9E1VD82-F1
#
_cell.length_a   1.000
_cell.length_b   1.000
_cell.length_c   1.000
_cell.angle_alpha   90.00
_cell.angle_beta   90.00
_cell.angle_gamma   90.00
#
_symmetry.space_group_name_H-M   'P 1'
#
loop_
_entity.id
_entity.type
_entity.pdbx_description
1 polymer ?
#
loop_
_entity_poly.entity_id
_entity_poly.type
_entity_poly.pdbx_seq_one_letter_code
_entity_poly.pdbx_strand_id
1 'polypeptide(L)' 'MAILAELQCVTFVVSFEEPTAQELIRCVHPDLYVKGGDYSPDEINEYALLQELGVELQVLSERPGRSSTKVI' A
#
# COMPACT_ATOMS: atom_id res chain seq x y z
N MET A 1 10.67 -10.73 6.90
CA MET A 1 10.51 -10.46 5.45
C MET A 1 10.31 -11.71 4.58
N ALA A 2 10.64 -12.92 5.04
CA ALA A 2 10.61 -14.12 4.19
C ALA A 2 9.25 -14.37 3.49
N ILE A 3 8.13 -14.35 4.20
CA ILE A 3 6.82 -14.74 3.63
C ILE A 3 6.42 -13.88 2.42
N LEU A 4 6.56 -12.56 2.51
CA LEU A 4 6.19 -11.64 1.42
C LEU A 4 7.12 -11.75 0.22
N ALA A 5 8.42 -11.99 0.46
CA ALA A 5 9.43 -12.10 -0.58
C ALA A 5 9.29 -13.39 -1.43
N GLU A 6 8.65 -14.43 -0.90
CA GLU A 6 8.40 -15.68 -1.63
C GLU A 6 7.18 -15.61 -2.57
N LEU A 7 6.41 -14.53 -2.56
CA LEU A 7 5.28 -14.37 -3.47
C LEU A 7 5.79 -14.08 -4.89
N GLN A 8 5.41 -14.92 -5.86
CA GLN A 8 5.87 -14.78 -7.25
C GLN A 8 5.55 -13.42 -7.90
N CYS A 9 4.56 -12.67 -7.39
CA CYS A 9 4.19 -11.35 -7.87
C CYS A 9 4.98 -10.19 -7.22
N VAL A 10 5.88 -10.48 -6.27
CA VAL A 10 6.63 -9.48 -5.51
C VAL A 10 8.07 -9.43 -6.00
N THR A 11 8.48 -8.30 -6.56
CA THR A 11 9.86 -8.07 -7.03
C THR A 11 10.78 -7.59 -5.92
N PHE A 12 10.26 -6.78 -4.99
CA PHE A 12 11.04 -6.19 -3.92
C PHE A 12 10.17 -5.98 -2.67
N VAL A 13 10.80 -6.09 -1.51
CA VAL A 13 10.18 -5.81 -0.22
C VAL A 13 11.13 -4.91 0.56
N VAL A 14 10.58 -3.89 1.20
CA VAL A 14 11.32 -2.96 2.05
C VAL A 14 10.58 -2.77 3.36
N SER A 15 11.33 -2.82 4.46
CA SER A 15 10.85 -2.41 5.79
C SER A 15 11.20 -0.95 6.03
N PHE A 16 10.32 -0.23 6.69
CA PHE A 16 10.51 1.16 7.12
C PHE A 16 10.00 1.31 8.56
N GLU A 17 10.52 2.26 9.31
CA GLU A 17 10.23 2.44 10.76
C GLU A 17 9.28 3.61 11.02
N GLU A 18 9.12 4.48 10.04
CA GLU A 18 8.26 5.65 10.09
C GLU A 18 6.78 5.23 10.27
N PRO A 19 5.98 6.03 10.99
CA PRO A 19 4.57 5.71 11.25
C PRO A 19 3.68 5.73 9.99
N THR A 20 4.15 6.37 8.91
CA THR A 20 3.49 6.43 7.60
C THR A 20 4.51 6.11 6.51
N ALA A 21 4.03 5.70 5.33
CA ALA A 21 4.91 5.38 4.21
C ALA A 21 5.42 6.63 3.45
N GLN A 22 5.20 7.84 3.97
CA GLN A 22 5.43 9.10 3.24
C GLN A 22 6.88 9.27 2.78
N GLU A 23 7.85 9.07 3.68
CA GLU A 23 9.27 9.19 3.35
C GLU A 23 9.72 8.13 2.34
N LEU A 24 9.20 6.91 2.48
CA LEU A 24 9.46 5.85 1.53
C LEU A 24 8.89 6.18 0.14
N ILE A 25 7.68 6.73 0.07
CA ILE A 25 7.06 7.15 -1.19
C ILE A 25 7.86 8.28 -1.84
N ARG A 26 8.38 9.25 -1.06
CA ARG A 26 9.27 10.30 -1.59
C ARG A 26 10.56 9.73 -2.17
N CYS A 27 11.12 8.71 -1.52
CA CYS A 27 12.37 8.08 -1.95
C CYS A 27 12.19 7.20 -3.21
N VAL A 28 11.14 6.37 -3.23
CA VAL A 28 10.86 5.44 -4.33
C VAL A 28 10.20 6.14 -5.52
N HIS A 29 9.37 7.15 -5.23
CA HIS A 29 8.58 7.92 -6.19
C HIS A 29 7.81 7.03 -7.19
N PRO A 30 6.90 6.16 -6.70
CA PRO A 30 6.20 5.19 -7.55
C PRO A 30 5.25 5.89 -8.53
N ASP A 31 4.97 5.26 -9.67
CA ASP A 31 3.95 5.75 -10.60
C ASP A 31 2.51 5.50 -10.08
N LEU A 32 2.31 4.40 -9.35
CA LEU A 32 1.02 3.96 -8.81
C LEU A 32 1.15 3.48 -7.35
N TYR A 33 0.28 3.99 -6.49
CA TYR A 33 0.10 3.53 -5.11
C TYR A 33 -1.23 2.79 -4.96
N VAL A 34 -1.18 1.57 -4.40
CA VAL A 34 -2.37 0.71 -4.25
C VAL A 34 -2.63 0.40 -2.78
N LYS A 35 -3.88 0.55 -2.35
CA LYS A 35 -4.37 0.11 -1.03
C LYS A 35 -5.54 -0.85 -1.21
N GLY A 36 -5.56 -1.92 -0.41
CA GLY A 36 -6.72 -2.81 -0.31
C GLY A 36 -7.64 -2.36 0.83
N GLY A 37 -8.95 -2.39 0.61
CA GLY A 37 -9.98 -2.00 1.58
C GLY A 37 -11.05 -1.12 0.95
N ASP A 38 -11.88 -0.52 1.80
CA ASP A 38 -13.01 0.33 1.40
C ASP A 38 -12.78 1.79 1.80
N TYR A 39 -11.51 2.24 1.72
CA TYR A 39 -11.10 3.60 2.10
C TYR A 39 -11.52 4.63 1.06
N SER A 40 -12.07 5.76 1.50
CA SER A 40 -12.11 6.96 0.67
C SER A 40 -10.70 7.58 0.58
N PRO A 41 -10.38 8.32 -0.51
CA PRO A 41 -9.04 8.89 -0.67
C PRO A 41 -8.59 9.77 0.50
N ASP A 42 -9.50 10.52 1.11
CA ASP A 42 -9.26 11.37 2.27
C ASP A 42 -8.96 10.62 3.58
N GLU A 43 -9.25 9.31 3.66
CA GLU A 43 -8.89 8.46 4.80
C GLU A 43 -7.44 7.93 4.71
N ILE A 44 -6.76 8.14 3.58
CA ILE A 44 -5.39 7.67 3.36
C ILE A 44 -4.38 8.75 3.78
N ASN A 45 -3.57 8.45 4.81
CA ASN A 45 -2.56 9.36 5.35
C ASN A 45 -1.59 9.92 4.29
N GLU A 46 -1.30 9.13 3.25
CA GLU A 46 -0.40 9.52 2.16
C GLU A 46 -1.10 10.30 1.04
N TYR A 47 -2.43 10.47 1.04
CA TYR A 47 -3.16 11.00 -0.10
C TYR A 47 -2.70 12.39 -0.55
N ALA A 48 -2.52 13.32 0.39
CA ALA A 48 -2.02 14.66 0.06
C ALA A 48 -0.63 14.62 -0.60
N LEU A 49 0.23 13.71 -0.14
CA LEU A 49 1.56 13.49 -0.73
C LEU A 49 1.46 12.91 -2.14
N LEU A 50 0.58 11.93 -2.37
CA LEU A 50 0.39 11.33 -3.69
C LEU A 50 -0.07 12.39 -4.71
N GLN A 51 -0.95 13.30 -4.30
CA GLN A 51 -1.37 14.44 -5.14
C GLN A 51 -0.22 15.42 -5.40
N GLU A 52 0.59 15.74 -4.39
CA GLU A 52 1.79 16.60 -4.53
C GLU A 52 2.78 16.05 -5.55
N LEU A 53 3.01 14.72 -5.51
CA LEU A 53 3.98 14.03 -6.36
C LEU A 53 3.40 13.58 -7.72
N GLY A 54 2.10 13.78 -7.96
CA GLY A 54 1.42 13.31 -9.17
C GLY A 54 1.35 11.78 -9.30
N VAL A 55 1.37 11.06 -8.18
CA VAL A 55 1.28 9.60 -8.13
C VAL A 55 -0.18 9.16 -8.21
N GLU A 56 -0.48 8.16 -9.04
CA GLU A 56 -1.82 7.62 -9.14
C GLU A 56 -2.19 6.82 -7.89
N LEU A 57 -3.44 6.96 -7.42
CA LEU A 57 -3.97 6.19 -6.30
C LEU A 57 -5.06 5.24 -6.79
N GLN A 58 -4.95 3.95 -6.44
CA GLN A 58 -6.00 2.97 -6.64
C GLN A 58 -6.37 2.26 -5.33
N VAL A 59 -7.65 2.31 -4.96
CA VAL A 59 -8.18 1.55 -3.82
C VAL A 59 -8.94 0.34 -4.35
N LEU A 60 -8.51 -0.86 -3.94
CA LEU A 60 -9.10 -2.13 -4.35
C LEU A 60 -10.00 -2.67 -3.24
N SER A 61 -11.27 -2.91 -3.56
CA SER A 61 -12.23 -3.51 -2.62
C SER A 61 -11.80 -4.88 -2.14
N GLU A 62 -12.21 -5.23 -0.93
CA GLU A 62 -11.95 -6.55 -0.36
C GLU A 62 -12.57 -7.67 -1.20
N ARG A 63 -11.90 -8.83 -1.22
CA ARG A 63 -12.44 -10.04 -1.86
C ARG A 63 -13.25 -10.86 -0.85
N PRO A 64 -14.55 -11.13 -1.11
CA PRO A 64 -15.35 -11.95 -0.23
C PRO A 64 -14.71 -13.31 0.06
N GLY A 65 -14.73 -13.70 1.34
CA GLY A 65 -14.22 -15.00 1.80
C GLY A 65 -12.70 -15.10 1.94
N ARG A 66 -11.95 -14.02 1.70
CA ARG A 66 -10.48 -14.00 1.88
C ARG A 66 -10.08 -12.90 2.87
N SER A 67 -10.00 -13.25 4.15
CA SER A 67 -9.57 -12.36 5.23
C SER A 67 -8.85 -13.19 6.30
N SER A 68 -7.77 -12.67 6.89
CA SER A 68 -7.06 -13.33 7.98
C SER A 68 -7.95 -13.54 9.21
N THR A 69 -8.88 -12.62 9.47
CA THR A 69 -9.86 -12.74 10.56
C THR A 69 -10.78 -13.95 10.39
N LYS A 70 -10.96 -14.47 9.18
CA LYS A 70 -11.77 -15.68 8.91
C LYS A 70 -10.95 -16.96 8.99
N VAL A 71 -9.64 -16.86 9.21
CA VAL A 71 -8.71 -17.99 9.29
C VAL A 71 -8.48 -18.41 10.76
N ILE A 72 -8.77 -17.55 11.73
CA ILE A 72 -8.61 -17.77 13.18
C ILE A 72 -9.93 -17.61 13.92
#